data_AF-A0A1X6ZPN8-F1
#
_entry.id   AF-A0A1X6ZPN8-F1
#
_cell.length_a   1.000
_cell.length_b   1.000
_cell.length_c   1.000
_cell.angle_alpha   90.00
_cell.angle_beta   90.00
_cell.angle_gamma   90.00
#
_symmetry.space_group_name_H-M   'P 1'
#
loop_
_entity.id
_entity.type
_entity.pdbx_description
1 polymer ?
#
loop_
_entity_poly.entity_id
_entity_poly.type
_entity_poly.pdbx_seq_one_letter_code
_entity_poly.pdbx_strand_id
1 'polypeptide(L)'
;METLTTPLLIRGRCVVAGRAEGEALVTTQTISGWGGINERDGSIIERRHELVGQSFAGKILVFPGAKGSSGWSAFFHMTRINGVAPAAMLFTRMTTKMALGAVVTRVPSMTDFDHDVFDSIRTGDWVSVDAEAGEIRVTRRGDSTS
;
A
#
# COMPACT_ATOMS: atom_id res chain seq x y z
N MET A 1 32.43 -10.91 -3.73
CA MET A 1 31.60 -11.12 -4.94
C MET A 1 30.23 -10.57 -4.60
N GLU A 2 29.96 -9.34 -5.01
CA GLU A 2 28.69 -8.64 -4.78
C GLU A 2 27.59 -9.41 -5.53
N THR A 3 26.64 -9.99 -4.80
CA THR A 3 25.47 -10.59 -5.44
C THR A 3 24.54 -9.43 -5.77
N LEU A 4 24.59 -8.93 -7.00
CA LEU A 4 23.63 -7.95 -7.48
C LEU A 4 22.26 -8.65 -7.58
N THR A 5 21.49 -8.64 -6.50
CA THR A 5 20.14 -9.18 -6.54
C THR A 5 19.29 -8.25 -7.41
N THR A 6 18.90 -8.74 -8.58
CA THR A 6 18.06 -7.98 -9.52
C THR A 6 16.69 -7.81 -8.88
N PRO A 7 16.17 -6.57 -8.78
CA PRO A 7 14.85 -6.34 -8.20
C PRO A 7 13.77 -7.03 -9.03
N LEU A 8 12.79 -7.64 -8.34
CA LEU A 8 11.64 -8.26 -8.99
C LEU A 8 10.76 -7.14 -9.57
N LEU A 9 10.56 -7.18 -10.88
CA LEU A 9 9.67 -6.25 -11.60
C LEU A 9 8.28 -6.89 -11.73
N ILE A 10 7.26 -6.19 -11.28
CA ILE A 10 5.85 -6.59 -11.38
C ILE A 10 5.10 -5.46 -12.09
N ARG A 11 4.20 -5.81 -13.01
CA ARG A 11 3.36 -4.84 -13.71
C ARG A 11 1.94 -4.89 -13.19
N GLY A 12 1.25 -3.76 -13.31
CA GLY A 12 -0.16 -3.66 -12.94
C GLY A 12 -0.83 -2.46 -13.60
N ARG A 13 -2.13 -2.35 -13.37
CA ARG A 13 -2.94 -1.23 -13.84
C ARG A 13 -2.81 -0.03 -12.92
N CYS A 14 -2.54 1.13 -13.52
CA CYS A 14 -2.59 2.43 -12.85
C CYS A 14 -4.02 2.76 -12.39
N VAL A 15 -4.14 3.26 -11.15
CA VAL A 15 -5.38 3.84 -10.61
C VAL A 15 -5.21 5.32 -10.32
N VAL A 16 -4.10 5.68 -9.67
CA VAL A 16 -3.68 7.07 -9.43
C VAL A 16 -2.21 7.16 -9.82
N ALA A 17 -1.91 8.04 -10.78
CA ALA A 17 -0.56 8.26 -11.28
C ALA A 17 0.36 8.88 -10.22
N GLY A 18 1.66 8.73 -10.43
CA GLY A 18 2.71 9.26 -9.56
C GLY A 18 3.73 8.20 -9.20
N ARG A 19 4.73 8.62 -8.42
CA ARG A 19 5.86 7.78 -8.02
C ARG A 19 6.10 7.89 -6.53
N ALA A 20 6.46 6.78 -5.92
CA ALA A 20 6.83 6.72 -4.51
C ALA A 20 7.72 5.50 -4.26
N GLU A 21 8.49 5.55 -3.18
CA GLU A 21 9.26 4.41 -2.71
C GLU A 21 9.21 4.36 -1.19
N GLY A 22 9.37 3.16 -0.64
CA GLY A 22 9.39 2.98 0.80
C GLY A 22 9.35 1.51 1.20
N GLU A 23 9.39 1.30 2.50
CA GLU A 23 9.20 -0.02 3.09
C GLU A 23 7.77 -0.50 2.87
N ALA A 24 7.62 -1.76 2.44
CA ALA A 24 6.32 -2.39 2.30
C ALA A 24 5.71 -2.71 3.67
N LEU A 25 4.42 -2.42 3.81
CA LEU A 25 3.57 -2.95 4.86
C LEU A 25 2.48 -3.79 4.21
N VAL A 26 2.59 -5.11 4.36
CA VAL A 26 1.74 -6.08 3.68
C VAL A 26 0.73 -6.67 4.64
N THR A 27 -0.53 -6.76 4.20
CA THR A 27 -1.58 -7.51 4.87
C THR A 27 -2.42 -8.29 3.87
N THR A 28 -2.87 -9.48 4.28
CA THR A 28 -3.86 -10.29 3.54
C THR A 28 -5.29 -9.98 3.94
N GLN A 29 -5.49 -9.07 4.89
CA GLN A 29 -6.79 -8.64 5.39
C GLN A 29 -7.18 -7.28 4.79
N THR A 30 -8.47 -7.12 4.50
CA THR A 30 -9.02 -5.82 4.06
C THR A 30 -9.03 -4.82 5.20
N ILE A 31 -8.72 -3.56 4.91
CA ILE A 31 -8.63 -2.49 5.93
C ILE A 31 -9.95 -1.71 6.00
N SER A 32 -10.50 -1.58 7.22
CA SER A 32 -11.65 -0.72 7.48
C SER A 32 -11.19 0.73 7.68
N GLY A 33 -11.83 1.67 6.99
CA GLY A 33 -11.58 3.10 7.23
C GLY A 33 -12.24 3.58 8.52
N TRP A 34 -13.53 3.26 8.71
CA TRP A 34 -14.24 3.64 9.94
C TRP A 34 -13.91 2.66 11.07
N GLY A 35 -13.35 3.19 12.17
CA GLY A 35 -13.01 2.41 13.36
C GLY A 35 -11.91 1.36 13.15
N GLY A 36 -11.27 1.32 11.99
CA GLY A 36 -10.19 0.39 11.67
C GLY A 36 -8.81 1.04 11.53
N ILE A 37 -8.76 2.36 11.37
CA ILE A 37 -7.52 3.13 11.39
C ILE A 37 -7.62 4.31 12.36
N ASN A 38 -6.48 4.79 12.84
CA ASN A 38 -6.31 6.09 13.45
C ASN A 38 -5.74 7.05 12.41
N GLU A 39 -6.58 7.98 11.95
CA GLU A 39 -6.21 8.93 10.91
C GLU A 39 -5.20 10.00 11.34
N ARG A 40 -4.86 10.08 12.64
CA ARG A 40 -3.91 11.06 13.18
C ARG A 40 -2.45 10.58 13.12
N ASP A 41 -2.22 9.27 13.22
CA ASP A 41 -0.89 8.66 13.19
C ASP A 41 -0.71 7.64 12.07
N GLY A 42 -1.77 7.39 11.28
CA GLY A 42 -1.76 6.45 10.16
C GLY A 42 -1.66 5.00 10.61
N SER A 43 -2.15 4.66 11.81
CA SER A 43 -2.09 3.29 12.34
C SER A 43 -3.37 2.49 12.13
N ILE A 44 -3.24 1.17 12.08
CA ILE A 44 -4.38 0.24 12.08
C ILE A 44 -4.77 -0.05 13.53
N ILE A 45 -6.04 0.18 13.89
CA ILE A 45 -6.56 0.03 15.26
C ILE A 45 -7.64 -1.05 15.39
N GLU A 46 -8.04 -1.68 14.29
CA GLU A 46 -8.99 -2.79 14.34
C GLU A 46 -8.39 -3.96 15.14
N ARG A 47 -8.98 -4.27 16.31
CA ARG A 47 -8.43 -5.23 17.29
C ARG A 47 -8.12 -6.63 16.76
N ARG A 48 -8.85 -7.07 15.73
CA ARG A 48 -8.69 -8.40 15.12
C ARG A 48 -7.88 -8.37 13.83
N HIS A 49 -7.34 -7.21 13.47
CA HIS A 49 -6.53 -7.05 12.28
C HIS A 49 -5.08 -7.45 12.59
N GLU A 50 -4.44 -8.17 11.67
CA GLU A 50 -3.07 -8.69 11.88
C GLU A 50 -2.02 -7.58 12.04
N LEU A 51 -2.27 -6.43 11.43
CA LEU A 51 -1.45 -5.23 11.54
C LEU A 51 -1.87 -4.25 12.65
N VAL A 52 -2.67 -4.69 13.63
CA VAL A 52 -3.08 -3.80 14.74
C VAL A 52 -1.85 -3.18 15.43
N GLY A 53 -1.88 -1.86 15.61
CA GLY A 53 -0.79 -1.06 16.18
C GLY A 53 0.33 -0.69 15.20
N GLN A 54 0.30 -1.18 13.96
CA GLN A 54 1.28 -0.80 12.92
C GLN A 54 0.81 0.43 12.17
N SER A 55 1.75 1.34 11.84
CA SER A 55 1.50 2.52 11.02
C SER A 55 1.86 2.28 9.56
N PHE A 56 0.96 2.68 8.65
CA PHE A 56 1.18 2.72 7.20
C PHE A 56 1.73 4.06 6.72
N ALA A 57 1.86 5.06 7.60
CA ALA A 57 2.32 6.40 7.23
C ALA A 57 3.69 6.33 6.50
N GLY A 58 3.75 6.88 5.28
CA GLY A 58 4.96 6.88 4.47
C GLY A 58 5.43 5.51 3.95
N LYS A 59 4.66 4.43 4.17
CA LYS A 59 4.98 3.07 3.70
C LYS A 59 4.25 2.74 2.40
N ILE A 60 4.72 1.70 1.70
CA ILE A 60 4.01 1.11 0.56
C ILE A 60 2.99 0.12 1.12
N LEU A 61 1.72 0.52 1.16
CA LEU A 61 0.66 -0.29 1.75
C LEU A 61 0.13 -1.30 0.74
N VAL A 62 0.31 -2.60 1.01
CA VAL A 62 -0.14 -3.71 0.17
C VAL A 62 -1.26 -4.46 0.88
N PHE A 63 -2.45 -4.50 0.29
CA PHE A 63 -3.65 -5.02 0.95
C PHE A 63 -4.73 -5.43 -0.05
N PRO A 64 -5.68 -6.32 0.27
CA PRO A 64 -6.69 -6.74 -0.71
C PRO A 64 -7.61 -5.61 -1.14
N GLY A 65 -7.96 -4.69 -0.22
CA GLY A 65 -8.81 -3.55 -0.52
C GLY A 65 -9.60 -3.05 0.70
N ALA A 66 -10.56 -2.18 0.44
CA ALA A 66 -11.39 -1.55 1.46
C ALA A 66 -12.41 -2.51 2.11
N LYS A 67 -12.57 -2.41 3.44
CA LYS A 67 -13.62 -3.06 4.24
C LYS A 67 -14.66 -2.03 4.69
N GLY A 68 -15.94 -2.42 4.74
CA GLY A 68 -17.01 -1.62 5.36
C GLY A 68 -17.71 -0.61 4.44
N SER A 69 -18.20 0.49 5.02
CA SER A 69 -19.11 1.48 4.39
C SER A 69 -18.40 2.49 3.47
N SER A 70 -19.18 3.32 2.78
CA SER A 70 -18.69 4.37 1.86
C SER A 70 -17.82 5.45 2.54
N GLY A 71 -17.78 5.49 3.88
CA GLY A 71 -16.95 6.42 4.65
C GLY A 71 -15.45 6.15 4.55
N TRP A 72 -15.03 5.03 3.95
CA TRP A 72 -13.61 4.67 3.79
C TRP A 72 -12.77 5.79 3.17
N SER A 73 -13.30 6.43 2.12
CA SER A 73 -12.64 7.53 1.44
C SER A 73 -12.44 8.75 2.35
N ALA A 74 -13.38 9.05 3.24
CA ALA A 74 -13.26 10.19 4.16
C ALA A 74 -12.12 9.98 5.18
N PHE A 75 -11.95 8.76 5.70
CA PHE A 75 -10.88 8.46 6.66
C PHE A 75 -9.49 8.49 6.00
N PHE A 76 -9.33 7.89 4.82
CA PHE A 76 -8.07 7.95 4.08
C PHE A 76 -7.79 9.34 3.47
N HIS A 77 -8.83 10.15 3.21
CA HIS A 77 -8.64 11.56 2.93
C HIS A 77 -8.06 12.29 4.15
N MET A 78 -8.53 11.97 5.36
CA MET A 78 -8.04 12.59 6.59
C MET A 78 -6.58 12.21 6.89
N THR A 79 -6.16 10.97 6.61
CA THR A 79 -4.73 10.59 6.75
C THR A 79 -3.83 11.46 5.87
N ARG A 80 -4.29 11.81 4.66
CA ARG A 80 -3.59 12.75 3.79
C ARG A 80 -3.52 14.15 4.41
N ILE A 81 -4.64 14.67 4.90
CA ILE A 81 -4.70 16.00 5.54
C ILE A 81 -3.76 16.06 6.75
N ASN A 82 -3.65 14.97 7.51
CA ASN A 82 -2.79 14.86 8.68
C ASN A 82 -1.33 14.51 8.34
N GLY A 83 -0.97 14.34 7.07
CA GLY A 83 0.41 14.01 6.66
C GLY A 83 0.86 12.59 7.01
N VAL A 84 -0.08 11.67 7.26
CA VAL A 84 0.17 10.28 7.67
C VAL A 84 -0.43 9.26 6.69
N ALA A 85 -0.66 9.68 5.44
CA ALA A 85 -1.04 8.78 4.36
C ALA A 85 0.09 7.78 4.05
N PRO A 86 -0.23 6.61 3.46
CA PRO A 86 0.80 5.76 2.89
C PRO A 86 1.52 6.47 1.74
N ALA A 87 2.75 6.06 1.44
CA ALA A 87 3.48 6.59 0.30
C ALA A 87 2.89 6.10 -1.03
N ALA A 88 2.38 4.86 -1.08
CA ALA A 88 1.61 4.31 -2.18
C ALA A 88 0.65 3.22 -1.71
N MET A 89 -0.34 2.88 -2.54
CA MET A 89 -1.29 1.80 -2.29
C MET A 89 -1.28 0.76 -3.41
N LEU A 90 -1.03 -0.49 -3.06
CA LEU A 90 -1.10 -1.63 -3.97
C LEU A 90 -2.24 -2.55 -3.49
N PHE A 91 -3.25 -2.77 -4.34
CA PHE A 91 -4.42 -3.55 -3.93
C PHE A 91 -4.99 -4.43 -5.04
N THR A 92 -5.72 -5.49 -4.67
CA THR A 92 -6.17 -6.51 -5.64
C THR A 92 -7.69 -6.55 -5.88
N ARG A 93 -8.49 -5.94 -5.00
CA ARG A 93 -9.96 -5.92 -5.10
C ARG A 93 -10.44 -4.50 -5.38
N MET A 94 -10.62 -4.19 -6.67
CA MET A 94 -11.16 -2.92 -7.09
C MET A 94 -12.67 -2.87 -6.84
N THR A 95 -13.10 -1.91 -6.01
CA THR A 95 -14.51 -1.55 -5.80
C THR A 95 -14.68 -0.05 -5.97
N THR A 96 -15.90 0.44 -6.21
CA THR A 96 -16.17 1.89 -6.32
C THR A 96 -15.66 2.68 -5.09
N LYS A 97 -15.74 2.06 -3.91
CA LYS A 97 -15.25 2.64 -2.65
C LYS A 97 -13.72 2.71 -2.62
N MET A 98 -13.04 1.65 -3.02
CA MET A 98 -11.58 1.63 -3.12
C MET A 98 -11.08 2.63 -4.16
N ALA A 99 -11.77 2.73 -5.30
CA ALA A 99 -11.48 3.68 -6.36
C ALA A 99 -11.53 5.13 -5.86
N LEU A 100 -12.65 5.52 -5.24
CA LEU A 100 -12.82 6.84 -4.66
C LEU A 100 -11.78 7.11 -3.57
N GLY A 101 -11.54 6.11 -2.71
CA GLY A 101 -10.51 6.12 -1.70
C GLY A 101 -9.13 6.45 -2.24
N ALA A 102 -8.65 5.72 -3.24
CA ALA A 102 -7.37 5.97 -3.89
C ALA A 102 -7.25 7.42 -4.41
N VAL A 103 -8.29 7.90 -5.09
CA VAL A 103 -8.33 9.25 -5.66
C VAL A 103 -8.24 10.34 -4.59
N VAL A 104 -8.95 10.20 -3.46
CA VAL A 104 -8.96 11.24 -2.41
C VAL A 104 -7.74 11.21 -1.49
N THR A 105 -7.08 10.06 -1.36
CA THR A 105 -5.78 9.93 -0.67
C THR A 105 -4.67 10.62 -1.46
N ARG A 106 -4.79 10.67 -2.80
CA ARG A 106 -3.83 11.29 -3.73
C ARG A 106 -2.40 10.75 -3.59
N VAL A 107 -2.30 9.43 -3.52
CA VAL A 107 -1.02 8.71 -3.50
C VAL A 107 -0.98 7.77 -4.70
N PRO A 108 0.21 7.49 -5.26
CA PRO A 108 0.37 6.50 -6.31
C PRO A 108 -0.35 5.21 -5.95
N SER A 109 -1.21 4.73 -6.84
CA SER A 109 -2.06 3.58 -6.57
C SER A 109 -2.15 2.66 -7.78
N MET A 110 -1.99 1.36 -7.55
CA MET A 110 -2.02 0.33 -8.60
C MET A 110 -2.83 -0.90 -8.18
N THR A 111 -3.34 -1.62 -9.18
CA THR A 111 -4.13 -2.84 -9.01
C THR A 111 -3.96 -3.79 -10.22
N ASP A 112 -4.66 -4.93 -10.26
CA ASP A 112 -4.66 -5.89 -11.38
C ASP A 112 -3.23 -6.27 -11.83
N PHE A 113 -2.43 -6.79 -10.89
CA PHE A 113 -1.03 -7.13 -11.12
C PHE A 113 -0.85 -8.45 -11.89
N ASP A 114 0.23 -8.56 -12.65
CA ASP A 114 0.62 -9.77 -13.39
C ASP A 114 1.21 -10.88 -12.51
N HIS A 115 1.52 -10.57 -11.25
CA HIS A 115 1.92 -11.50 -10.20
C HIS A 115 1.06 -11.32 -8.95
N ASP A 116 0.95 -12.38 -8.13
CA ASP A 116 0.37 -12.24 -6.80
C ASP A 116 1.33 -11.40 -5.92
N VAL A 117 0.89 -10.19 -5.59
CA VAL A 117 1.64 -9.25 -4.76
C VAL A 117 1.81 -9.73 -3.32
N PHE A 118 0.93 -10.60 -2.81
CA PHE A 118 1.04 -11.16 -1.46
C PHE A 118 2.10 -12.25 -1.35
N ASP A 119 2.38 -12.96 -2.44
CA ASP A 119 3.49 -13.93 -2.52
C ASP A 119 4.82 -13.23 -2.85
N SER A 120 4.75 -12.17 -3.63
CA SER A 120 5.94 -11.48 -4.17
C SER A 120 6.54 -10.47 -3.19
N ILE A 121 5.71 -9.79 -2.39
CA ILE A 121 6.12 -8.70 -1.51
C ILE A 121 5.95 -9.12 -0.05
N ARG A 122 6.97 -8.91 0.78
CA ARG A 122 6.89 -9.11 2.23
C ARG A 122 7.00 -7.79 2.96
N THR A 123 6.36 -7.69 4.12
CA THR A 123 6.57 -6.56 5.03
C THR A 123 8.05 -6.39 5.32
N GLY A 124 8.57 -5.16 5.17
CA GLY A 124 9.98 -4.85 5.30
C GLY A 124 10.79 -4.83 4.00
N ASP A 125 10.25 -5.36 2.89
CA ASP A 125 10.88 -5.21 1.57
C ASP A 125 10.85 -3.74 1.14
N TRP A 126 11.84 -3.30 0.36
CA TRP A 126 11.81 -1.98 -0.24
C TRP A 126 11.09 -2.06 -1.59
N VAL A 127 10.09 -1.20 -1.78
CA VAL A 127 9.29 -1.19 -3.01
C VAL A 127 9.34 0.20 -3.63
N SER A 128 9.75 0.26 -4.89
CA SER A 128 9.63 1.44 -5.74
C SER A 128 8.41 1.28 -6.63
N VAL A 129 7.53 2.28 -6.63
CA VAL A 129 6.27 2.30 -7.36
C VAL A 129 6.33 3.41 -8.41
N ASP A 130 6.17 3.05 -9.67
CA ASP A 130 5.90 3.96 -10.78
C ASP A 130 4.50 3.66 -11.32
N ALA A 131 3.50 4.26 -10.69
CA ALA A 131 2.11 4.03 -11.07
C ALA A 131 1.78 4.62 -12.44
N GLU A 132 2.51 5.65 -12.88
CA GLU A 132 2.35 6.21 -14.23
C GLU A 132 2.81 5.23 -15.31
N ALA A 133 3.93 4.53 -15.08
CA ALA A 133 4.42 3.48 -15.96
C ALA A 133 3.69 2.13 -15.75
N GLY A 134 2.95 1.96 -14.65
CA GLY A 134 2.31 0.70 -14.30
C GLY A 134 3.31 -0.36 -13.83
N GLU A 135 4.39 0.04 -13.17
CA GLU A 135 5.48 -0.85 -12.73
C GLU A 135 5.77 -0.69 -11.23
N ILE A 136 6.07 -1.80 -10.57
CA ILE A 136 6.67 -1.81 -9.23
C ILE A 136 7.95 -2.65 -9.23
N ARG A 137 8.96 -2.21 -8.48
CA ARG A 137 10.23 -2.91 -8.29
C ARG A 137 10.40 -3.26 -6.81
N VAL A 138 10.65 -4.53 -6.53
CA VAL A 138 10.76 -5.07 -5.16
C VAL A 138 12.22 -5.49 -4.90
N THR A 139 12.81 -4.95 -3.84
CA THR A 139 14.14 -5.31 -3.34
C THR A 139 13.99 -5.93 -1.95
N ARG A 140 14.48 -7.16 -1.74
CA ARG A 140 14.31 -7.82 -0.44
C ARG A 140 15.16 -7.14 0.62
N ARG A 141 14.66 -7.12 1.85
CA ARG A 141 15.40 -6.61 3.02
C ARG A 141 16.76 -7.30 3.27
N GLY A 142 17.00 -8.48 2.71
CA GLY A 142 18.27 -9.21 2.81
C GLY A 142 19.27 -8.92 1.69
N ASP A 143 18.87 -8.20 0.65
CA ASP A 143 19.72 -7.87 -0.51
C ASP A 143 20.39 -6.49 -0.36
N SER A 144 19.85 -5.64 0.51
CA SER A 144 20.41 -4.34 0.85
C SER A 144 21.28 -4.45 2.11
N THR A 145 22.55 -4.81 1.91
CA THR A 145 23.68 -4.53 2.83
C THR A 145 23.87 -5.48 4.03
N SER A 146 24.98 -6.23 3.98
CA SER A 146 25.99 -6.22 5.06
C SER A 146 26.97 -5.08 4.80
#